data_AF-A0A9N9FE55-F1
#
_entry.id   AF-A0A9N9FE55-F1
#
_cell.length_a   1.000
_cell.length_b   1.000
_cell.length_c   1.000
_cell.angle_alpha   90.00
_cell.angle_beta   90.00
_cell.angle_gamma   90.00
#
_symmetry.space_group_name_H-M   'P 1'
#
loop_
_entity.id
_entity.type
_entity.pdbx_description
1 polymer ?
#
loop_
_entity_poly.entity_id
_entity_poly.type
_entity_poly.pdbx_seq_one_letter_code
_entity_poly.pdbx_strand_id
1 'polypeptide(L)'
;MPTIISAQCYIPANPNNPRNLSYVNCEMVKETTKSKLSAATPNVTMFDINLTCNANDTICQKVKIAFDTATQIISSTFILNSRIILNASYVSFCNGIPNCPYEIVLGQAAPSNWILMQDDDNVQRLYPQALVKQFQLPTHPTYTSYDIFAMFNSDIPYWFSGDPPIRPDQYDFLYVMLHELFHGLGFGSSWEEYVTGIVTPMPALDPMSTEEFDLDSTDPQASDKIKFYEWAFDKYMTFSNGTKTSSVTTQLNKFFSGRSGTQLDFENNFYKSNQYSLAKKMHSLTQTPQSLAFILQESNDSLILETSFNPFRQGSSISHVDGTTYTNTSDFLMGAQARNGTTITSLASATGNFSGGS
;
A
#
# COMPACT_ATOMS: atom_id res chain seq x y z
N MET A 1 -20.93 -0.27 -1.44
CA MET A 1 -19.91 0.53 -0.74
C MET A 1 -19.50 -0.23 0.51
N PRO A 2 -18.20 -0.28 0.83
CA PRO A 2 -17.72 -0.92 2.05
C PRO A 2 -18.33 -0.27 3.30
N THR A 3 -18.54 -1.07 4.34
CA THR A 3 -19.06 -0.65 5.64
C THR A 3 -18.06 -0.97 6.72
N ILE A 4 -17.86 -0.05 7.66
CA ILE A 4 -17.10 -0.35 8.87
C ILE A 4 -17.87 -1.38 9.67
N ILE A 5 -17.17 -2.45 10.03
CA ILE A 5 -17.75 -3.54 10.80
C ILE A 5 -17.24 -3.59 12.22
N SER A 6 -16.36 -2.68 12.65
CA SER A 6 -15.82 -2.66 14.01
C SER A 6 -14.84 -1.50 14.19
N ALA A 7 -14.59 -1.15 15.44
CA ALA A 7 -13.58 -0.20 15.88
C ALA A 7 -12.18 -0.86 15.91
N GLN A 8 -11.76 -1.46 14.80
CA GLN A 8 -10.54 -2.28 14.75
C GLN A 8 -9.56 -1.69 13.75
N CYS A 9 -8.40 -1.33 14.29
CA CYS A 9 -7.36 -0.64 13.57
C CYS A 9 -6.07 -1.47 13.60
N TYR A 10 -5.28 -1.34 12.54
CA TYR A 10 -4.00 -2.01 12.41
C TYR A 10 -2.96 -0.98 11.97
N ILE A 11 -1.88 -0.87 12.73
CA ILE A 11 -0.81 0.10 12.47
C ILE A 11 0.50 -0.64 12.21
N PRO A 12 1.42 -0.09 11.41
CA PRO A 12 2.78 -0.60 11.29
C PRO A 12 3.44 -0.75 12.67
N ALA A 13 3.90 -1.95 13.00
CA ALA A 13 4.61 -2.23 14.25
C ALA A 13 6.01 -1.58 14.27
N ASN A 14 6.60 -1.40 13.09
CA ASN A 14 7.89 -0.78 12.88
C ASN A 14 7.83 0.09 11.61
N PRO A 15 8.17 1.40 11.67
CA PRO A 15 8.22 2.25 10.48
C PRO A 15 9.15 1.73 9.37
N ASN A 16 10.18 0.95 9.71
CA ASN A 16 11.09 0.33 8.75
C ASN A 16 10.56 -0.99 8.15
N ASN A 17 9.43 -1.49 8.64
CA ASN A 17 8.69 -2.60 8.05
C ASN A 17 7.19 -2.29 8.08
N PRO A 18 6.71 -1.40 7.19
CA PRO A 18 5.31 -0.96 7.15
C PRO A 18 4.28 -2.08 7.01
N ARG A 19 4.71 -3.23 6.49
CA ARG A 19 3.86 -4.36 6.15
C ARG A 19 3.60 -5.29 7.35
N ASN A 20 4.40 -5.16 8.41
CA ASN A 20 4.16 -5.85 9.67
C ASN A 20 3.16 -5.06 10.52
N LEU A 21 1.88 -5.39 10.40
CA LEU A 21 0.81 -4.67 11.07
C LEU A 21 0.49 -5.28 12.43
N SER A 22 0.38 -4.43 13.44
CA SER A 22 -0.10 -4.77 14.77
C SER A 22 -1.53 -4.28 14.94
N TYR A 23 -2.36 -5.14 15.51
CA TYR A 23 -3.69 -4.77 15.99
C TYR A 23 -3.58 -3.69 17.08
N VAL A 24 -4.44 -2.68 16.99
CA VAL A 24 -4.64 -1.68 18.02
C VAL A 24 -6.13 -1.37 18.20
N ASN A 25 -6.56 -1.20 19.45
CA ASN A 25 -7.90 -0.71 19.74
C ASN A 25 -8.02 0.73 19.23
N CYS A 26 -9.15 1.05 18.61
CA CYS A 26 -9.55 2.40 18.29
C CYS A 26 -11.03 2.58 18.65
N GLU A 27 -11.43 3.78 19.07
CA GLU A 27 -12.81 4.04 19.50
C GLU A 27 -13.68 4.43 18.30
N MET A 28 -14.96 4.05 18.28
CA MET A 28 -15.90 4.59 17.30
C MET A 28 -16.31 6.01 17.70
N VAL A 29 -16.20 6.94 16.76
CA VAL A 29 -16.65 8.32 16.91
C VAL A 29 -17.75 8.64 15.92
N LYS A 30 -18.66 9.53 16.31
CA LYS A 30 -19.68 10.11 15.43
C LYS A 30 -19.14 11.42 14.88
N GLU A 31 -19.13 11.53 13.55
CA GLU A 31 -18.67 12.73 12.88
C GLU A 31 -19.74 13.82 13.07
N THR A 32 -19.36 14.90 13.77
CA THR A 32 -20.31 15.93 14.21
C THR A 32 -20.38 17.13 13.26
N THR A 33 -19.38 17.32 12.38
CA THR A 33 -19.36 18.48 11.48
C THR A 33 -18.81 18.13 10.10
N LYS A 34 -19.68 18.12 9.09
CA LYS A 34 -19.26 17.99 7.67
C LYS A 34 -18.83 19.34 7.12
N SER A 35 -17.53 19.66 7.17
CA SER A 35 -17.00 20.53 6.12
C SER A 35 -16.84 19.64 4.89
N LYS A 36 -17.82 19.66 3.97
CA LYS A 36 -17.63 19.06 2.65
C LYS A 36 -16.56 19.87 1.94
N LEU A 37 -15.31 19.48 2.07
CA LEU A 37 -14.27 19.89 1.15
C LEU A 37 -14.58 19.18 -0.17
N SER A 38 -15.26 19.86 -1.08
CA SER A 38 -15.29 19.46 -2.49
C SER A 38 -14.23 20.28 -3.21
N ALA A 39 -13.00 19.77 -3.32
CA ALA A 39 -12.02 20.40 -4.17
C ALA A 39 -12.14 19.79 -5.58
N ALA A 40 -12.88 20.49 -6.43
CA ALA A 40 -12.52 20.63 -7.84
C ALA A 40 -12.14 22.10 -8.11
N THR A 41 -11.44 22.75 -7.16
CA THR A 41 -10.82 24.05 -7.42
C THR A 41 -9.37 23.83 -7.82
N PRO A 42 -8.98 24.23 -9.04
CA PRO A 42 -7.59 24.26 -9.46
C PRO A 42 -6.71 24.99 -8.42
N ASN A 43 -5.51 24.48 -8.15
CA ASN A 43 -4.51 25.05 -7.23
C ASN A 43 -4.77 24.94 -5.71
N VAL A 44 -5.68 24.08 -5.25
CA VAL A 44 -5.77 23.72 -3.82
C VAL A 44 -5.15 22.35 -3.60
N THR A 45 -4.08 22.28 -2.79
CA THR A 45 -3.54 20.99 -2.35
C THR A 45 -4.46 20.36 -1.30
N MET A 46 -4.77 19.08 -1.51
CA MET A 46 -5.56 18.25 -0.59
C MET A 46 -4.67 17.49 0.40
N PHE A 47 -3.42 17.92 0.55
CA PHE A 47 -2.47 17.36 1.50
C PHE A 47 -2.05 18.39 2.54
N ASP A 48 -1.96 17.95 3.80
CA ASP A 48 -1.29 18.65 4.87
C ASP A 48 0.03 17.93 5.16
N ILE A 49 1.17 18.61 4.98
CA ILE A 49 2.49 17.98 4.97
C ILE A 49 3.27 18.37 6.23
N ASN A 50 3.62 17.38 7.04
CA ASN A 50 4.59 17.49 8.13
C ASN A 50 5.92 16.94 7.63
N LEU A 51 6.84 17.82 7.22
CA LEU A 51 8.13 17.44 6.63
C LEU A 51 9.27 17.63 7.65
N THR A 52 10.03 16.56 7.88
CA THR A 52 11.34 16.60 8.54
C THR A 52 12.45 16.45 7.51
N CYS A 53 13.33 17.44 7.37
CA CYS A 53 14.45 17.39 6.41
C CYS A 53 15.79 17.55 7.12
N ASN A 54 16.66 16.54 7.01
CA ASN A 54 17.99 16.53 7.63
C ASN A 54 19.09 16.77 6.59
N ALA A 55 18.94 17.82 5.77
CA ALA A 55 19.94 18.27 4.80
C ALA A 55 20.20 19.77 4.96
N ASN A 56 21.04 20.36 4.10
CA ASN A 56 21.21 21.82 4.08
C ASN A 56 19.96 22.53 3.53
N ASP A 57 19.82 23.83 3.83
CA ASP A 57 18.64 24.63 3.45
C ASP A 57 18.33 24.60 1.95
N THR A 58 19.35 24.58 1.09
CA THR A 58 19.17 24.52 -0.36
C THR A 58 18.52 23.21 -0.80
N ILE A 59 18.99 22.09 -0.27
CA ILE A 59 18.40 20.78 -0.55
C ILE A 59 17.01 20.66 0.07
N CYS A 60 16.81 21.11 1.32
CA CYS A 60 15.50 21.06 1.96
C CYS A 60 14.45 21.91 1.25
N GLN A 61 14.82 23.05 0.65
CA GLN A 61 13.93 23.82 -0.21
C GLN A 61 13.52 23.04 -1.46
N LYS A 62 14.46 22.35 -2.12
CA LYS A 62 14.17 21.51 -3.30
C LYS A 62 13.25 20.34 -2.95
N VAL A 63 13.51 19.68 -1.81
CA VAL A 63 12.65 18.61 -1.28
C VAL A 63 11.24 19.14 -1.04
N LYS A 64 11.09 20.31 -0.39
CA LYS A 64 9.79 20.93 -0.17
C LYS A 64 9.05 21.24 -1.48
N ILE A 65 9.72 21.83 -2.46
CA ILE A 65 9.14 22.12 -3.78
C ILE A 65 8.66 20.84 -4.46
N ALA A 66 9.43 19.76 -4.35
CA ALA A 66 9.03 18.47 -4.87
C ALA A 66 7.73 18.00 -4.19
N PHE A 67 7.66 17.99 -2.85
CA PHE A 67 6.45 17.63 -2.10
C PHE A 67 5.22 18.45 -2.50
N ASP A 68 5.38 19.78 -2.59
CA ASP A 68 4.31 20.67 -3.04
C ASP A 68 3.85 20.26 -4.46
N THR A 69 4.78 19.92 -5.35
CA THR A 69 4.49 19.48 -6.72
C THR A 69 3.76 18.13 -6.77
N ALA A 70 4.25 17.10 -6.08
CA ALA A 70 3.59 15.78 -6.13
C ALA A 70 2.21 15.81 -5.50
N THR A 71 2.05 16.48 -4.37
CA THR A 71 0.73 16.58 -3.72
C THR A 71 -0.24 17.38 -4.57
N GLN A 72 0.22 18.40 -5.31
CA GLN A 72 -0.60 19.09 -6.30
C GLN A 72 -1.01 18.17 -7.46
N ILE A 73 -0.07 17.37 -8.01
CA ILE A 73 -0.37 16.38 -9.06
C ILE A 73 -1.46 15.43 -8.58
N ILE A 74 -1.27 14.77 -7.42
CA ILE A 74 -2.24 13.82 -6.85
C ILE A 74 -3.59 14.50 -6.59
N SER A 75 -3.59 15.71 -6.02
CA SER A 75 -4.83 16.47 -5.75
C SER A 75 -5.58 16.87 -7.01
N SER A 76 -4.88 17.03 -8.14
CA SER A 76 -5.49 17.32 -9.43
C SER A 76 -5.99 16.08 -10.18
N THR A 77 -5.46 14.91 -9.85
CA THR A 77 -5.82 13.63 -10.48
C THR A 77 -7.03 12.99 -9.82
N PHE A 78 -7.14 13.06 -8.48
CA PHE A 78 -8.21 12.40 -7.73
C PHE A 78 -9.27 13.37 -7.21
N ILE A 79 -10.52 12.92 -7.17
CA ILE A 79 -11.58 13.59 -6.42
C ILE A 79 -11.42 13.21 -4.94
N LEU A 80 -10.85 14.13 -4.16
CA LEU A 80 -10.65 13.95 -2.72
C LEU A 80 -11.71 14.75 -1.94
N ASN A 81 -12.36 14.07 -1.01
CA ASN A 81 -13.43 14.60 -0.16
C ASN A 81 -12.92 15.03 1.23
N SER A 82 -11.71 14.60 1.59
CA SER A 82 -11.05 14.85 2.87
C SER A 82 -9.55 15.03 2.64
N ARG A 83 -8.93 16.01 3.32
CA ARG A 83 -7.48 16.22 3.26
C ARG A 83 -6.72 15.00 3.78
N ILE A 84 -5.61 14.70 3.13
CA ILE A 84 -4.68 13.62 3.49
C ILE A 84 -3.51 14.23 4.27
N ILE A 85 -3.25 13.72 5.46
CA ILE A 85 -2.18 14.19 6.34
C ILE A 85 -0.95 13.32 6.09
N LEU A 86 0.12 13.92 5.57
CA LEU A 86 1.36 13.25 5.22
C LEU A 86 2.45 13.59 6.25
N ASN A 87 2.99 12.56 6.91
CA ASN A 87 4.18 12.69 7.73
C ASN A 87 5.40 12.18 6.94
N ALA A 88 6.23 13.10 6.47
CA ALA A 88 7.33 12.79 5.57
C ALA A 88 8.69 13.14 6.16
N SER A 89 9.71 12.36 5.81
CA SER A 89 11.09 12.64 6.19
C SER A 89 12.06 12.47 5.02
N TYR A 90 13.05 13.36 4.95
CA TYR A 90 14.21 13.27 4.06
C TYR A 90 15.46 13.12 4.92
N VAL A 91 15.93 11.89 5.08
CA VAL A 91 16.94 11.50 6.09
C VAL A 91 17.84 10.41 5.56
N SER A 92 19.06 10.32 6.08
CA SER A 92 20.00 9.27 5.72
C SER A 92 19.50 7.93 6.27
N PHE A 93 19.42 6.92 5.41
CA PHE A 93 19.07 5.56 5.83
C PHE A 93 20.28 4.82 6.41
N CYS A 94 21.48 5.34 6.19
CA CYS A 94 22.72 4.78 6.72
C CYS A 94 23.22 5.44 8.03
N ASN A 95 22.62 6.55 8.46
CA ASN A 95 23.09 7.27 9.64
C ASN A 95 23.01 6.40 10.90
N GLY A 96 24.16 6.13 11.53
CA GLY A 96 24.25 5.30 12.72
C GLY A 96 24.16 3.79 12.47
N ILE A 97 24.16 3.32 11.21
CA ILE A 97 24.12 1.89 10.85
C ILE A 97 25.50 1.42 10.37
N PRO A 98 26.24 0.63 11.17
CA PRO A 98 27.49 0.01 10.74
C PRO A 98 27.25 -0.94 9.56
N ASN A 99 28.07 -0.86 8.51
CA ASN A 99 27.95 -1.68 7.30
C ASN A 99 26.58 -1.56 6.63
N CYS A 100 26.09 -0.32 6.46
CA CYS A 100 24.85 -0.04 5.73
C CYS A 100 24.80 -0.84 4.41
N PRO A 101 23.72 -1.60 4.16
CA PRO A 101 23.66 -2.53 3.04
C PRO A 101 23.80 -1.82 1.69
N TYR A 102 24.35 -2.53 0.70
CA TYR A 102 24.51 -2.04 -0.68
C TYR A 102 23.18 -1.96 -1.44
N GLU A 103 22.09 -2.54 -0.93
CA GLU A 103 20.77 -2.39 -1.54
C GLU A 103 20.24 -0.99 -1.27
N ILE A 104 20.20 -0.20 -2.34
CA ILE A 104 19.86 1.21 -2.29
C ILE A 104 18.34 1.35 -2.29
N VAL A 105 17.73 1.42 -1.10
CA VAL A 105 16.34 1.85 -0.96
C VAL A 105 16.28 3.36 -1.20
N LEU A 106 15.54 3.77 -2.23
CA LEU A 106 15.38 5.18 -2.60
C LEU A 106 14.43 5.90 -1.64
N GLY A 107 13.29 5.28 -1.40
CA GLY A 107 12.31 5.73 -0.44
C GLY A 107 11.41 4.58 0.00
N GLN A 108 10.49 4.91 0.90
CA GLN A 108 9.41 4.04 1.31
C GLN A 108 8.23 4.92 1.73
N ALA A 109 7.02 4.47 1.46
CA ALA A 109 5.84 5.01 2.11
C ALA A 109 4.75 3.95 2.23
N ALA A 110 3.88 4.15 3.22
CA ALA A 110 2.75 3.27 3.46
C ALA A 110 1.64 3.99 4.24
N PRO A 111 0.41 3.44 4.25
CA PRO A 111 -0.61 3.88 5.17
C PRO A 111 -0.12 3.77 6.61
N SER A 112 -0.37 4.82 7.41
CA SER A 112 -0.04 4.83 8.84
C SER A 112 -1.02 4.00 9.67
N ASN A 113 -2.23 3.79 9.16
CA ASN A 113 -3.31 3.09 9.82
C ASN A 113 -4.21 2.40 8.79
N TRP A 114 -4.66 1.22 9.15
CA TRP A 114 -5.53 0.36 8.36
C TRP A 114 -6.78 0.04 9.17
N ILE A 115 -7.94 0.22 8.56
CA ILE A 115 -9.24 0.05 9.21
C ILE A 115 -9.92 -1.19 8.65
N LEU A 116 -10.40 -2.06 9.53
CA LEU A 116 -11.16 -3.23 9.11
C LEU A 116 -12.56 -2.84 8.63
N MET A 117 -12.87 -3.21 7.39
CA MET A 117 -14.19 -2.97 6.78
C MET A 117 -14.68 -4.24 6.09
N GLN A 118 -16.00 -4.40 6.02
CA GLN A 118 -16.63 -5.37 5.14
C GLN A 118 -16.97 -4.72 3.82
N ASP A 119 -16.60 -5.39 2.75
CA ASP A 119 -16.82 -4.93 1.39
C ASP A 119 -18.20 -5.33 0.84
N ASP A 120 -18.51 -4.86 -0.36
CA ASP A 120 -19.77 -5.20 -1.06
C ASP A 120 -19.89 -6.68 -1.46
N ASP A 121 -18.78 -7.44 -1.47
CA ASP A 121 -18.75 -8.88 -1.68
C ASP A 121 -18.76 -9.70 -0.36
N ASN A 122 -19.05 -9.03 0.76
CA ASN A 122 -19.05 -9.58 2.11
C ASN A 122 -17.70 -10.12 2.61
N VAL A 123 -16.59 -9.77 1.94
CA VAL A 123 -15.24 -10.08 2.42
C VAL A 123 -14.76 -8.94 3.31
N GLN A 124 -14.16 -9.29 4.44
CA GLN A 124 -13.52 -8.33 5.34
C GLN A 124 -12.11 -8.01 4.85
N ARG A 125 -11.81 -6.72 4.69
CA ARG A 125 -10.51 -6.23 4.20
C ARG A 125 -10.03 -5.05 5.03
N LEU A 126 -8.72 -4.86 5.03
CA LEU A 126 -8.07 -3.71 5.62
C LEU A 126 -8.00 -2.57 4.59
N TYR A 127 -8.55 -1.42 4.97
CA TYR A 127 -8.60 -0.22 4.16
C TYR A 127 -7.62 0.83 4.70
N PRO A 128 -6.78 1.45 3.86
CA PRO A 128 -5.96 2.59 4.27
C PRO A 128 -6.83 3.69 4.87
N GLN A 129 -6.41 4.28 5.99
CA GLN A 129 -7.13 5.39 6.63
C GLN A 129 -7.39 6.55 5.66
N ALA A 130 -6.40 6.88 4.81
CA ALA A 130 -6.52 7.91 3.76
C ALA A 130 -7.74 7.67 2.86
N LEU A 131 -8.01 6.41 2.50
CA LEU A 131 -9.14 5.98 1.68
C LEU A 131 -10.46 6.02 2.47
N VAL A 132 -10.47 5.49 3.70
CA VAL A 132 -11.67 5.49 4.56
C VAL A 132 -12.20 6.90 4.79
N LYS A 133 -11.31 7.87 5.01
CA LYS A 133 -11.67 9.30 5.15
C LYS A 133 -12.40 9.86 3.92
N GLN A 134 -12.19 9.30 2.73
CA GLN A 134 -12.87 9.76 1.51
C GLN A 134 -14.32 9.30 1.42
N PHE A 135 -14.70 8.24 2.15
CA PHE A 135 -16.08 7.77 2.24
C PHE A 135 -16.98 8.68 3.10
N GLN A 136 -16.39 9.56 3.92
CA GLN A 136 -17.12 10.51 4.79
C GLN A 136 -18.23 9.84 5.61
N LEU A 137 -17.92 8.69 6.19
CA LEU A 137 -18.86 7.88 6.97
C LEU A 137 -19.30 8.65 8.23
N PRO A 138 -20.59 8.61 8.59
CA PRO A 138 -21.11 9.36 9.75
C PRO A 138 -20.60 8.82 11.09
N THR A 139 -20.21 7.54 11.12
CA THR A 139 -19.58 6.90 12.27
C THR A 139 -18.33 6.20 11.76
N HIS A 140 -17.18 6.46 12.38
CA HIS A 140 -15.92 5.84 11.99
C HIS A 140 -14.98 5.63 13.19
N PRO A 141 -13.97 4.77 13.09
CA PRO A 141 -12.95 4.68 14.12
C PRO A 141 -12.16 5.98 14.23
N THR A 142 -11.68 6.31 15.43
CA THR A 142 -10.75 7.42 15.65
C THR A 142 -9.52 7.23 14.77
N TYR A 143 -9.23 8.25 13.98
CA TYR A 143 -8.08 8.26 13.07
C TYR A 143 -6.77 8.57 13.81
N THR A 144 -5.67 8.01 13.31
CA THR A 144 -4.32 8.42 13.74
C THR A 144 -4.02 9.85 13.25
N SER A 145 -3.03 10.50 13.87
CA SER A 145 -2.69 11.91 13.62
C SER A 145 -2.20 12.22 12.21
N TYR A 146 -1.74 11.21 11.46
CA TYR A 146 -1.40 11.29 10.05
C TYR A 146 -1.93 10.06 9.32
N ASP A 147 -2.12 10.15 8.00
CA ASP A 147 -2.68 9.10 7.14
C ASP A 147 -1.62 8.29 6.39
N ILE A 148 -0.51 8.94 6.05
CA ILE A 148 0.61 8.36 5.32
C ILE A 148 1.88 8.72 6.07
N PHE A 149 2.77 7.73 6.22
CA PHE A 149 4.16 8.03 6.52
C PHE A 149 5.02 7.79 5.27
N ALA A 150 6.01 8.65 5.05
CA ALA A 150 6.96 8.52 3.96
C ALA A 150 8.38 8.85 4.43
N MET A 151 9.35 8.08 3.96
CA MET A 151 10.77 8.31 4.21
C MET A 151 11.52 8.27 2.88
N PHE A 152 12.37 9.25 2.66
CA PHE A 152 13.21 9.35 1.47
C PHE A 152 14.67 9.40 1.88
N ASN A 153 15.47 8.54 1.26
CA ASN A 153 16.85 8.32 1.62
C ASN A 153 17.73 9.49 1.14
N SER A 154 18.27 10.27 2.06
CA SER A 154 19.13 11.42 1.73
C SER A 154 20.52 11.03 1.23
N ASP A 155 20.89 9.75 1.30
CA ASP A 155 22.18 9.22 0.83
C ASP A 155 22.21 9.03 -0.69
N ILE A 156 21.07 9.22 -1.37
CA ILE A 156 20.90 9.01 -2.80
C ILE A 156 21.29 10.26 -3.59
N PRO A 157 21.96 10.11 -4.75
CA PRO A 157 22.23 11.21 -5.66
C PRO A 157 20.96 11.62 -6.41
N TYR A 158 20.04 12.31 -5.72
CA TYR A 158 18.84 12.82 -6.36
C TYR A 158 19.11 13.98 -7.32
N TRP A 159 18.32 14.03 -8.38
CA TRP A 159 18.12 15.18 -9.25
C TRP A 159 16.79 15.85 -8.88
N PHE A 160 16.80 17.17 -8.77
CA PHE A 160 15.61 17.97 -8.48
C PHE A 160 15.26 18.87 -9.67
N SER A 161 13.98 19.21 -9.81
CA SER A 161 13.53 20.16 -10.83
C SER A 161 14.28 21.50 -10.71
N GLY A 162 14.85 21.96 -11.82
CA GLY A 162 15.69 23.16 -11.89
C GLY A 162 17.19 22.91 -11.75
N ASP A 163 17.62 21.68 -11.45
CA ASP A 163 19.03 21.30 -11.52
C ASP A 163 19.56 21.27 -12.97
N PRO A 164 20.89 21.30 -13.18
CA PRO A 164 21.49 20.96 -14.46
C PRO A 164 20.99 19.60 -14.99
N PRO A 165 21.18 19.29 -16.28
CA PRO A 165 20.69 18.05 -16.87
C PRO A 165 21.01 16.82 -16.02
N ILE A 166 20.00 15.98 -15.79
CA ILE A 166 20.11 14.77 -14.97
C ILE A 166 21.22 13.86 -15.49
N ARG A 167 22.08 13.38 -14.57
CA ARG A 167 23.17 12.47 -14.91
C ARG A 167 22.74 11.00 -14.85
N PRO A 168 23.44 10.08 -15.55
CA PRO A 168 23.10 8.66 -15.55
C PRO A 168 23.08 7.99 -14.16
N ASP A 169 23.83 8.53 -13.19
CA ASP A 169 23.89 8.03 -11.82
C ASP A 169 22.79 8.59 -10.90
N GLN A 170 21.97 9.53 -11.38
CA GLN A 170 20.97 10.21 -10.57
C GLN A 170 19.56 9.69 -10.79
N TYR A 171 18.73 9.81 -9.76
CA TYR A 171 17.30 9.53 -9.81
C TYR A 171 16.51 10.83 -9.74
N ASP A 172 15.43 10.95 -10.52
CA ASP A 172 14.49 12.05 -10.38
C ASP A 172 13.74 11.92 -9.05
N PHE A 173 13.87 12.91 -8.17
CA PHE A 173 13.25 12.86 -6.85
C PHE A 173 11.71 12.89 -6.90
N LEU A 174 11.13 13.62 -7.86
CA LEU A 174 9.68 13.71 -8.02
C LEU A 174 9.11 12.36 -8.50
N TYR A 175 9.83 11.64 -9.36
CA TYR A 175 9.49 10.27 -9.74
C TYR A 175 9.37 9.35 -8.52
N VAL A 176 10.43 9.29 -7.71
CA VAL A 176 10.49 8.42 -6.53
C VAL A 176 9.39 8.81 -5.55
N MET A 177 9.19 10.10 -5.31
CA MET A 177 8.18 10.55 -4.36
C MET A 177 6.75 10.28 -4.82
N LEU A 178 6.42 10.45 -6.10
CA LEU A 178 5.10 10.04 -6.61
C LEU A 178 4.89 8.53 -6.44
N HIS A 179 5.88 7.73 -6.83
CA HIS A 179 5.83 6.27 -6.68
C HIS A 179 5.54 5.85 -5.22
N GLU A 180 6.33 6.36 -4.27
CA GLU A 180 6.12 6.05 -2.86
C GLU A 180 4.76 6.54 -2.35
N LEU A 181 4.35 7.77 -2.69
CA LEU A 181 3.05 8.28 -2.22
C LEU A 181 1.87 7.44 -2.72
N PHE A 182 1.96 6.79 -3.88
CA PHE A 182 0.94 5.83 -4.33
C PHE A 182 0.92 4.57 -3.46
N HIS A 183 2.06 4.05 -3.01
CA HIS A 183 2.09 3.03 -1.95
C HIS A 183 1.46 3.54 -0.66
N GLY A 184 1.75 4.79 -0.27
CA GLY A 184 1.12 5.47 0.87
C GLY A 184 -0.40 5.55 0.77
N LEU A 185 -0.95 5.71 -0.43
CA LEU A 185 -2.40 5.72 -0.70
C LEU A 185 -3.01 4.32 -0.70
N GLY A 186 -2.21 3.25 -0.66
CA GLY A 186 -2.66 1.86 -0.59
C GLY A 186 -2.49 1.07 -1.89
N PHE A 187 -1.68 1.53 -2.84
CA PHE A 187 -1.28 0.68 -3.97
C PHE A 187 -0.30 -0.40 -3.46
N GLY A 188 -0.77 -1.63 -3.31
CA GLY A 188 0.07 -2.74 -2.84
C GLY A 188 -0.77 -3.89 -2.31
N SER A 189 -0.20 -5.09 -2.37
CA SER A 189 -0.91 -6.31 -1.95
C SER A 189 -0.55 -6.72 -0.53
N SER A 190 -1.52 -7.31 0.19
CA SER A 190 -1.27 -7.99 1.47
C SER A 190 -0.64 -9.38 1.31
N TRP A 191 -0.58 -9.89 0.08
CA TRP A 191 -0.05 -11.22 -0.19
C TRP A 191 1.47 -11.20 -0.19
N GLU A 192 2.07 -11.91 0.76
CA GLU A 192 3.52 -11.94 0.98
C GLU A 192 4.01 -13.33 1.41
N GLU A 193 5.33 -13.49 1.39
CA GLU A 193 6.02 -14.68 1.91
C GLU A 193 6.23 -14.59 3.43
N TYR A 194 5.13 -14.55 4.20
CA TYR A 194 5.18 -14.54 5.67
C TYR A 194 5.83 -15.82 6.25
N VAL A 195 5.83 -16.90 5.48
CA VAL A 195 6.53 -18.15 5.76
C VAL A 195 7.25 -18.54 4.48
N THR A 196 8.56 -18.80 4.57
CA THR A 196 9.39 -19.16 3.42
C THR A 196 8.80 -20.32 2.62
N GLY A 197 8.72 -20.16 1.30
CA GLY A 197 8.22 -21.11 0.33
C GLY A 197 6.71 -21.07 0.08
N ILE A 198 5.96 -20.17 0.74
CA ILE A 198 4.53 -19.97 0.51
C ILE A 198 4.14 -18.49 0.50
N VAL A 199 3.08 -18.15 -0.23
CA VAL A 199 2.51 -16.80 -0.25
C VAL A 199 1.07 -16.86 0.23
N THR A 200 0.75 -16.04 1.22
CA THR A 200 -0.58 -15.91 1.82
C THR A 200 -0.93 -14.43 1.98
N PRO A 201 -2.21 -14.06 2.08
CA PRO A 201 -2.57 -12.74 2.59
C PRO A 201 -2.05 -12.56 4.02
N MET A 202 -2.13 -11.35 4.54
CA MET A 202 -1.59 -11.00 5.85
C MET A 202 -2.24 -11.82 6.98
N PRO A 203 -1.49 -12.66 7.72
CA PRO A 203 -2.00 -13.25 8.95
C PRO A 203 -2.08 -12.14 10.01
N ALA A 204 -3.25 -11.94 10.58
CA ALA A 204 -3.46 -10.95 11.65
C ALA A 204 -4.47 -11.48 12.67
N LEU A 205 -4.41 -10.93 13.89
CA LEU A 205 -5.40 -11.24 14.92
C LEU A 205 -6.81 -11.05 14.36
N ASP A 206 -7.66 -12.05 14.59
CA ASP A 206 -9.09 -12.00 14.35
C ASP A 206 -9.75 -11.40 15.58
N PRO A 207 -10.13 -10.13 15.53
CA PRO A 207 -10.64 -9.42 16.69
C PRO A 207 -12.11 -9.77 16.96
N MET A 208 -12.73 -10.66 16.16
CA MET A 208 -14.05 -11.21 16.45
C MET A 208 -13.92 -12.40 17.40
N SER A 209 -14.28 -12.21 18.68
CA SER A 209 -14.68 -13.35 19.51
C SER A 209 -15.94 -13.96 18.89
N THR A 210 -16.16 -15.27 19.08
CA THR A 210 -17.18 -16.06 18.38
C THR A 210 -18.65 -15.69 18.69
N GLU A 211 -18.92 -14.52 19.26
CA GLU A 211 -20.25 -14.07 19.64
C GLU A 211 -20.69 -12.90 18.74
N GLU A 212 -21.97 -12.93 18.36
CA GLU A 212 -22.60 -12.02 17.40
C GLU A 212 -22.15 -10.56 17.58
N PHE A 213 -21.79 -9.97 16.47
CA PHE A 213 -21.39 -8.58 16.35
C PHE A 213 -22.52 -7.66 16.84
N ASP A 214 -22.32 -7.05 18.01
CA ASP A 214 -23.15 -5.96 18.51
C ASP A 214 -22.57 -4.62 17.99
N LEU A 215 -23.26 -4.03 17.02
CA LEU A 215 -22.95 -2.71 16.43
C LEU A 215 -22.90 -1.59 17.49
N ASP A 216 -23.49 -1.80 18.66
CA ASP A 216 -23.53 -0.86 19.79
C ASP A 216 -22.49 -1.20 20.88
N SER A 217 -21.72 -2.29 20.73
CA SER A 217 -20.65 -2.65 21.68
C SER A 217 -19.43 -1.76 21.52
N THR A 218 -19.05 -1.09 22.60
CA THR A 218 -17.93 -0.14 22.64
C THR A 218 -16.55 -0.81 22.75
N ASP A 219 -16.48 -2.14 22.90
CA ASP A 219 -15.21 -2.83 23.15
C ASP A 219 -15.24 -4.31 22.71
N PRO A 220 -14.97 -4.62 21.42
CA PRO A 220 -14.74 -6.00 21.00
C PRO A 220 -13.41 -6.50 21.58
N GLN A 221 -13.45 -7.51 22.47
CA GLN A 221 -12.22 -8.11 22.98
C GLN A 221 -11.50 -8.90 21.89
N ALA A 222 -10.22 -8.56 21.65
CA ALA A 222 -9.37 -9.24 20.69
C ALA A 222 -9.23 -10.74 21.03
N SER A 223 -9.51 -11.62 20.07
CA SER A 223 -9.16 -13.04 20.19
C SER A 223 -7.66 -13.22 19.96
N ASP A 224 -7.07 -14.24 20.58
CA ASP A 224 -5.74 -14.75 20.22
C ASP A 224 -5.71 -15.52 18.89
N LYS A 225 -6.90 -15.74 18.31
CA LYS A 225 -7.08 -16.28 16.97
C LYS A 225 -6.56 -15.31 15.93
N ILE A 226 -6.06 -15.87 14.84
CA ILE A 226 -5.67 -15.14 13.65
C ILE A 226 -6.48 -15.63 12.45
N LYS A 227 -6.52 -14.80 11.42
CA LYS A 227 -6.98 -15.15 10.08
C LYS A 227 -6.19 -14.38 9.03
N PHE A 228 -6.34 -14.77 7.78
CA PHE A 228 -5.78 -14.03 6.65
C PHE A 228 -6.70 -12.87 6.28
N TYR A 229 -6.14 -11.67 6.25
CA TYR A 229 -6.78 -10.45 5.81
C TYR A 229 -6.20 -9.98 4.48
N GLU A 230 -7.10 -9.61 3.58
CA GLU A 230 -6.79 -8.86 2.37
C GLU A 230 -6.71 -7.37 2.66
N TRP A 231 -5.92 -6.65 1.86
CA TRP A 231 -6.03 -5.20 1.76
C TRP A 231 -7.05 -4.82 0.69
N ALA A 232 -7.57 -3.59 0.73
CA ALA A 232 -8.53 -3.09 -0.26
C ALA A 232 -8.09 -3.30 -1.72
N PHE A 233 -6.77 -3.22 -1.98
CA PHE A 233 -6.16 -3.51 -3.28
C PHE A 233 -6.47 -4.93 -3.78
N ASP A 234 -6.41 -5.93 -2.90
CA ASP A 234 -6.50 -7.35 -3.25
C ASP A 234 -7.88 -7.75 -3.78
N LYS A 235 -8.93 -6.97 -3.47
CA LYS A 235 -10.28 -7.14 -4.03
C LYS A 235 -10.27 -7.21 -5.57
N TYR A 236 -9.36 -6.47 -6.18
CA TYR A 236 -9.27 -6.30 -7.62
C TYR A 236 -8.22 -7.22 -8.26
N MET A 237 -7.52 -8.03 -7.47
CA MET A 237 -6.52 -8.95 -7.99
C MET A 237 -7.16 -10.21 -8.56
N THR A 238 -6.69 -10.62 -9.73
CA THR A 238 -7.16 -11.79 -10.47
C THR A 238 -6.01 -12.60 -11.01
N PHE A 239 -6.23 -13.90 -11.23
CA PHE A 239 -5.37 -14.75 -12.04
C PHE A 239 -5.56 -14.45 -13.53
N SER A 240 -4.63 -14.89 -14.37
CA SER A 240 -4.71 -14.75 -15.84
C SER A 240 -5.98 -15.33 -16.48
N ASN A 241 -6.70 -16.21 -15.79
CA ASN A 241 -7.99 -16.75 -16.21
C ASN A 241 -9.20 -15.89 -15.77
N GLY A 242 -8.97 -14.71 -15.20
CA GLY A 242 -9.99 -13.78 -14.68
C GLY A 242 -10.57 -14.15 -13.31
N THR A 243 -10.15 -15.25 -12.70
CA THR A 243 -10.66 -15.64 -11.38
C THR A 243 -10.05 -14.76 -10.29
N LYS A 244 -10.90 -14.23 -9.39
CA LYS A 244 -10.44 -13.41 -8.26
C LYS A 244 -9.58 -14.20 -7.28
N THR A 245 -8.48 -13.61 -6.83
CA THR A 245 -7.61 -14.20 -5.80
C THR A 245 -8.30 -14.29 -4.44
N SER A 246 -9.31 -13.46 -4.17
CA SER A 246 -10.13 -13.57 -2.95
C SER A 246 -10.81 -14.92 -2.76
N SER A 247 -11.10 -15.65 -3.84
CA SER A 247 -11.58 -17.03 -3.72
C SER A 247 -10.57 -17.95 -3.03
N VAL A 248 -9.27 -17.71 -3.22
CA VAL A 248 -8.19 -18.44 -2.56
C VAL A 248 -8.08 -18.01 -1.10
N THR A 249 -8.15 -16.72 -0.79
CA THR A 249 -8.20 -16.22 0.61
C THR A 249 -9.31 -16.90 1.39
N THR A 250 -10.52 -17.00 0.83
CA THR A 250 -11.64 -17.71 1.48
C THR A 250 -11.30 -19.16 1.79
N GLN A 251 -10.63 -19.88 0.87
CA GLN A 251 -10.24 -21.27 1.09
C GLN A 251 -9.10 -21.39 2.12
N LEU A 252 -8.15 -20.46 2.11
CA LEU A 252 -7.06 -20.39 3.08
C LEU A 252 -7.61 -20.17 4.49
N ASN A 253 -8.60 -19.29 4.66
CA ASN A 253 -9.21 -18.99 5.95
C ASN A 253 -9.98 -20.18 6.56
N LYS A 254 -10.36 -21.20 5.77
CA LYS A 254 -10.93 -22.45 6.31
C LYS A 254 -9.92 -23.24 7.15
N PHE A 255 -8.62 -22.94 7.07
CA PHE A 255 -7.62 -23.52 7.97
C PHE A 255 -7.96 -23.24 9.44
N PHE A 256 -8.43 -22.02 9.75
CA PHE A 256 -8.71 -21.60 11.13
C PHE A 256 -10.07 -22.10 11.66
N SER A 257 -10.94 -22.62 10.80
CA SER A 257 -12.27 -23.10 11.19
C SER A 257 -12.17 -24.38 12.04
N GLY A 258 -12.72 -24.34 13.26
CA GLY A 258 -12.75 -25.50 14.17
C GLY A 258 -11.42 -25.85 14.83
N ARG A 259 -10.44 -24.92 14.86
CA ARG A 259 -9.14 -25.07 15.51
C ARG A 259 -8.92 -24.00 16.59
N SER A 260 -7.79 -24.08 17.31
CA SER A 260 -7.35 -22.98 18.18
C SER A 260 -7.11 -21.72 17.36
N GLY A 261 -6.57 -21.85 16.14
CA GLY A 261 -6.46 -20.77 15.17
C GLY A 261 -5.48 -19.67 15.55
N THR A 262 -4.55 -19.93 16.49
CA THR A 262 -3.54 -18.97 16.94
C THR A 262 -2.35 -18.90 15.99
N GLN A 263 -1.48 -17.88 16.16
CA GLN A 263 -0.21 -17.78 15.42
C GLN A 263 0.63 -19.06 15.54
N LEU A 264 0.73 -19.63 16.75
CA LEU A 264 1.46 -20.87 17.01
C LEU A 264 0.83 -22.08 16.30
N ASP A 265 -0.50 -22.09 16.13
CA ASP A 265 -1.19 -23.14 15.37
C ASP A 265 -0.88 -23.03 13.87
N PHE A 266 -0.87 -21.81 13.33
CA PHE A 266 -0.46 -21.55 11.95
C PHE A 266 0.97 -22.05 11.69
N GLU A 267 1.95 -21.64 12.50
CA GLU A 267 3.35 -22.04 12.36
C GLU A 267 3.56 -23.57 12.43
N ASN A 268 2.89 -24.25 13.37
CA ASN A 268 3.13 -25.67 13.62
C ASN A 268 2.27 -26.63 12.78
N ASN A 269 1.15 -26.16 12.23
CA ASN A 269 0.17 -27.03 11.61
C ASN A 269 -0.30 -26.61 10.22
N PHE A 270 0.00 -25.40 9.75
CA PHE A 270 -0.43 -24.98 8.43
C PHE A 270 0.13 -25.87 7.32
N TYR A 271 1.40 -26.26 7.40
CA TYR A 271 2.04 -27.14 6.41
C TYR A 271 1.40 -28.54 6.29
N LYS A 272 0.66 -28.98 7.32
CA LYS A 272 -0.08 -30.25 7.34
C LYS A 272 -1.49 -30.13 6.74
N SER A 273 -1.96 -28.91 6.48
CA SER A 273 -3.32 -28.65 6.01
C SER A 273 -3.43 -28.76 4.48
N ASN A 274 -4.66 -28.93 4.00
CA ASN A 274 -4.95 -28.87 2.57
C ASN A 274 -4.67 -27.46 1.99
N GLN A 275 -4.84 -26.42 2.81
CA GLN A 275 -4.62 -25.02 2.46
C GLN A 275 -3.16 -24.71 2.11
N TYR A 276 -2.19 -25.45 2.67
CA TYR A 276 -0.77 -25.28 2.34
C TYR A 276 -0.47 -25.45 0.84
N SER A 277 -1.19 -26.34 0.16
CA SER A 277 -1.04 -26.53 -1.29
C SER A 277 -1.49 -25.31 -2.09
N LEU A 278 -2.51 -24.59 -1.62
CA LEU A 278 -2.99 -23.35 -2.23
C LEU A 278 -1.95 -22.23 -2.05
N ALA A 279 -1.38 -22.10 -0.86
CA ALA A 279 -0.36 -21.09 -0.57
C ALA A 279 0.94 -21.34 -1.36
N LYS A 280 1.34 -22.61 -1.55
CA LYS A 280 2.45 -22.98 -2.44
C LYS A 280 2.15 -22.67 -3.90
N LYS A 281 0.92 -22.94 -4.36
CA LYS A 281 0.51 -22.58 -5.72
C LYS A 281 0.55 -21.08 -5.93
N MET A 282 0.06 -20.29 -4.96
CA MET A 282 0.15 -18.83 -5.02
C MET A 282 1.61 -18.37 -5.10
N HIS A 283 2.50 -18.91 -4.27
CA HIS A 283 3.94 -18.60 -4.33
C HIS A 283 4.56 -18.89 -5.71
N SER A 284 4.17 -19.98 -6.36
CA SER A 284 4.62 -20.26 -7.73
C SER A 284 4.09 -19.23 -8.74
N LEU A 285 2.83 -18.80 -8.58
CA LEU A 285 2.21 -17.83 -9.49
C LEU A 285 2.82 -16.45 -9.33
N THR A 286 3.10 -15.99 -8.11
CA THR A 286 3.75 -14.69 -7.86
C THR A 286 5.19 -14.58 -8.39
N GLN A 287 5.73 -15.68 -8.92
CA GLN A 287 7.05 -15.79 -9.58
C GLN A 287 6.95 -16.29 -11.03
N THR A 288 5.73 -16.34 -11.58
CA THR A 288 5.46 -16.68 -12.98
C THR A 288 5.01 -15.41 -13.70
N PRO A 289 5.77 -14.89 -14.68
CA PRO A 289 5.40 -13.68 -15.41
C PRO A 289 3.96 -13.70 -15.93
N GLN A 290 3.28 -12.55 -15.84
CA GLN A 290 1.91 -12.33 -16.33
C GLN A 290 0.84 -13.27 -15.74
N SER A 291 1.09 -13.84 -14.56
CA SER A 291 0.14 -14.77 -13.93
C SER A 291 -1.00 -14.08 -13.16
N LEU A 292 -0.79 -12.81 -12.78
CA LEU A 292 -1.70 -12.02 -11.96
C LEU A 292 -1.92 -10.64 -12.58
N ALA A 293 -3.12 -10.11 -12.39
CA ALA A 293 -3.51 -8.79 -12.87
C ALA A 293 -4.43 -8.07 -11.85
N PHE A 294 -4.48 -6.75 -11.93
CA PHE A 294 -5.38 -5.88 -11.19
C PHE A 294 -6.46 -5.35 -12.13
N ILE A 295 -7.74 -5.53 -11.79
CA ILE A 295 -8.87 -5.11 -12.63
C ILE A 295 -9.23 -3.64 -12.41
N LEU A 296 -9.36 -2.89 -13.51
CA LEU A 296 -9.82 -1.51 -13.53
C LEU A 296 -11.34 -1.48 -13.70
N GLN A 297 -12.08 -1.19 -12.63
CA GLN A 297 -13.55 -1.30 -12.61
C GLN A 297 -14.26 -0.47 -13.69
N GLU A 298 -13.76 0.72 -14.02
CA GLU A 298 -14.45 1.64 -14.93
C GLU A 298 -14.28 1.28 -16.41
N SER A 299 -13.16 0.65 -16.78
CA SER A 299 -12.85 0.33 -18.18
C SER A 299 -12.95 -1.16 -18.51
N ASN A 300 -13.07 -2.03 -17.50
CA ASN A 300 -12.97 -3.49 -17.64
C ASN A 300 -11.63 -3.96 -18.22
N ASP A 301 -10.61 -3.10 -18.18
CA ASP A 301 -9.22 -3.45 -18.48
C ASP A 301 -8.52 -4.01 -17.25
N SER A 302 -7.29 -4.46 -17.45
CA SER A 302 -6.47 -5.01 -16.38
C SER A 302 -5.02 -4.55 -16.48
N LEU A 303 -4.42 -4.23 -15.33
CA LEU A 303 -2.99 -4.00 -15.20
C LEU A 303 -2.29 -5.29 -14.80
N ILE A 304 -1.33 -5.76 -15.59
CA ILE A 304 -0.52 -6.94 -15.26
C ILE A 304 0.37 -6.60 -14.07
N LEU A 305 0.36 -7.46 -13.05
CA LEU A 305 1.18 -7.29 -11.85
C LEU A 305 2.56 -7.91 -12.02
N GLU A 306 3.55 -7.32 -11.35
CA GLU A 306 4.94 -7.78 -11.34
C GLU A 306 5.05 -9.17 -10.71
N THR A 307 5.26 -10.17 -11.55
CA THR A 307 5.32 -11.59 -11.19
C THR A 307 6.55 -12.28 -11.78
N SER A 308 7.52 -11.51 -12.28
CA SER A 308 8.72 -12.01 -12.96
C SER A 308 9.89 -12.28 -12.02
N PHE A 309 9.88 -11.72 -10.81
CA PHE A 309 10.92 -11.97 -9.82
C PHE A 309 10.91 -13.43 -9.34
N ASN A 310 12.05 -14.09 -9.44
CA ASN A 310 12.30 -15.43 -8.91
C ASN A 310 13.74 -15.47 -8.32
N PRO A 311 13.92 -15.56 -6.99
CA PRO A 311 12.89 -15.78 -5.98
C PRO A 311 11.92 -14.58 -5.81
N PHE A 312 10.78 -14.83 -5.17
CA PHE A 312 9.81 -13.81 -4.76
C PHE A 312 10.50 -12.68 -4.00
N ARG A 313 10.16 -11.42 -4.32
CA ARG A 313 10.75 -10.25 -3.66
C ARG A 313 9.70 -9.58 -2.79
N GLN A 314 9.83 -9.76 -1.48
CA GLN A 314 8.92 -9.17 -0.49
C GLN A 314 8.78 -7.66 -0.68
N GLY A 315 7.54 -7.17 -0.66
CA GLY A 315 7.20 -5.78 -0.91
C GLY A 315 7.32 -5.30 -2.36
N SER A 316 7.88 -6.13 -3.26
CA SER A 316 8.03 -5.80 -4.68
C SER A 316 7.10 -6.63 -5.56
N SER A 317 7.25 -7.95 -5.54
CA SER A 317 6.37 -8.88 -6.27
C SER A 317 4.91 -8.56 -5.95
N ILE A 318 4.07 -8.51 -6.98
CA ILE A 318 2.61 -8.25 -6.97
C ILE A 318 2.13 -6.96 -6.31
N SER A 319 3.03 -6.16 -5.73
CA SER A 319 2.76 -4.80 -5.26
C SER A 319 3.17 -3.73 -6.28
N HIS A 320 3.60 -4.15 -7.47
CA HIS A 320 3.99 -3.31 -8.60
C HIS A 320 3.33 -3.81 -9.88
N VAL A 321 3.34 -2.97 -10.92
CA VAL A 321 2.97 -3.40 -12.27
C VAL A 321 4.16 -4.05 -12.99
N ASP A 322 3.87 -4.93 -13.94
CA ASP A 322 4.90 -5.66 -14.71
C ASP A 322 5.84 -4.70 -15.45
N GLY A 323 7.12 -4.76 -15.09
CA GLY A 323 8.12 -3.84 -15.64
C GLY A 323 8.32 -4.01 -17.15
N THR A 324 8.27 -5.25 -17.67
CA THR A 324 8.49 -5.51 -19.10
C THR A 324 7.39 -4.91 -19.96
N THR A 325 6.15 -4.93 -19.45
CA THR A 325 4.96 -4.44 -20.13
C THR A 325 4.88 -2.92 -20.08
N TYR A 326 5.08 -2.29 -18.92
CA TYR A 326 4.68 -0.90 -18.70
C TYR A 326 5.83 0.12 -18.65
N THR A 327 7.10 -0.30 -18.62
CA THR A 327 8.24 0.63 -18.49
C THR A 327 8.27 1.74 -19.57
N ASN A 328 7.76 1.45 -20.77
CA ASN A 328 7.72 2.40 -21.89
C ASN A 328 6.28 2.79 -22.30
N THR A 329 5.30 2.66 -21.40
CA THR A 329 3.92 3.13 -21.58
C THR A 329 3.59 4.27 -20.63
N SER A 330 2.37 4.80 -20.66
CA SER A 330 1.87 5.78 -19.69
C SER A 330 1.82 5.27 -18.25
N ASP A 331 1.89 3.95 -18.03
CA ASP A 331 1.64 3.27 -16.74
C ASP A 331 2.95 2.89 -16.03
N PHE A 332 4.05 3.50 -16.44
CA PHE A 332 5.39 3.19 -15.95
C PHE A 332 5.61 3.48 -14.45
N LEU A 333 4.78 4.35 -13.85
CA LEU A 333 5.03 4.93 -12.53
C LEU A 333 5.15 3.88 -11.42
N MET A 334 4.30 2.85 -11.44
CA MET A 334 4.25 1.82 -10.39
C MET A 334 5.07 0.56 -10.73
N GLY A 335 6.08 0.67 -11.59
CA GLY A 335 7.05 -0.41 -11.82
C GLY A 335 8.06 -0.53 -10.68
N ALA A 336 8.49 -1.75 -10.36
CA ALA A 336 9.36 -2.04 -9.20
C ALA A 336 10.79 -1.47 -9.28
N GLN A 337 11.22 -0.93 -10.43
CA GLN A 337 12.55 -0.37 -10.62
C GLN A 337 12.46 1.08 -11.07
N ALA A 338 13.06 1.98 -10.31
CA ALA A 338 13.21 3.37 -10.71
C ALA A 338 14.21 3.51 -11.87
N ARG A 339 13.93 4.45 -12.79
CA ARG A 339 14.82 4.75 -13.92
C ARG A 339 15.79 5.88 -13.52
N ASN A 340 17.08 5.60 -13.60
CA ASN A 340 18.12 6.62 -13.43
C ASN A 340 18.38 7.37 -14.75
N GLY A 341 19.00 8.55 -14.66
CA GLY A 341 19.42 9.32 -15.83
C GLY A 341 18.28 9.89 -16.69
N THR A 342 17.04 9.86 -16.21
CA THR A 342 15.88 10.41 -16.91
C THR A 342 14.95 11.13 -15.94
N THR A 343 14.33 12.21 -16.39
CA THR A 343 13.32 12.92 -15.61
C THR A 343 11.94 12.30 -15.81
N ILE A 344 11.03 12.46 -14.84
CA ILE A 344 9.64 12.05 -15.00
C ILE A 344 8.97 12.77 -16.17
N THR A 345 9.32 14.04 -16.42
CA THR A 345 8.80 14.81 -17.57
C THR A 345 9.27 14.23 -18.89
N SER A 346 10.53 13.79 -18.97
CA SER A 346 11.06 13.11 -20.16
C SER A 346 10.35 11.77 -20.39
N LEU A 347 10.10 11.00 -19.32
CA LEU A 347 9.34 9.75 -19.40
C LEU A 347 7.91 10.01 -19.88
N ALA A 348 7.17 10.90 -19.22
CA ALA A 348 5.81 11.25 -19.59
C ALA A 348 5.71 11.80 -21.03
N SER A 349 6.71 12.57 -21.50
CA SER A 349 6.73 13.06 -22.88
C SER A 349 7.01 11.94 -23.89
N ALA A 350 7.87 10.98 -23.52
CA ALA A 350 8.20 9.85 -24.37
C ALA A 350 7.07 8.82 -24.42
N THR A 351 6.31 8.67 -23.34
CA THR A 351 5.30 7.60 -23.20
C THR A 351 3.85 8.08 -23.24
N GLY A 352 3.59 9.38 -23.08
CA GLY A 352 2.24 9.96 -22.92
C GLY A 352 1.30 9.83 -24.12
N ASN A 353 1.81 9.40 -25.28
CA ASN A 353 1.01 9.08 -26.47
C ASN A 353 0.80 7.57 -26.67
N PHE A 354 1.34 6.71 -25.80
CA PHE A 354 1.17 5.27 -25.88
C PHE A 354 0.07 4.82 -24.92
N SER A 355 -1.17 4.88 -25.39
CA SER A 355 -2.36 4.28 -24.74
C SER A 355 -2.34 2.75 -24.81
N GLY A 356 -1.18 2.13 -24.55
CA GLY A 356 -0.94 0.70 -24.74
C GLY A 356 -0.89 -0.12 -23.46
N GLY A 357 -1.07 0.53 -22.30
CA GLY A 357 -1.32 -0.16 -21.03
C GLY A 357 -2.69 0.29 -20.51
N SER A 358 -3.63 -0.65 -20.48
CA SER A 358 -5.09 -0.44 -20.40
C SER A 358 -5.70 0.19 -21.65
#